data_AF-A0A934DC09-F1
#
_entry.id   AF-A0A934DC09-F1
#
_cell.length_a   1.000
_cell.length_b   1.000
_cell.length_c   1.000
_cell.angle_alpha   90.00
_cell.angle_beta   90.00
_cell.angle_gamma   90.00
#
_symmetry.space_group_name_H-M   'P 1'
#
loop_
_entity.id
_entity.type
_entity.pdbx_description
1 polymer ?
#
loop_
_entity_poly.entity_id
_entity_poly.type
_entity_poly.pdbx_seq_one_letter_code
_entity_poly.pdbx_strand_id
1 'polypeptide(L)'
;MAHEKLKTPVRAVERNLALTKQVTQFLLDHPNVLEAFPDAFELVILPDDDPEIRAFNLQLLDKLGAESKPIVFARVKTHPHAKPSFFVPLAA
;
A
#
# COMPACT_ATOMS: atom_id res chain seq x y z
N MET A 1 -10.20 -23.99 9.93
CA MET A 1 -8.95 -24.06 9.15
C MET A 1 -8.69 -22.73 8.45
N ALA A 2 -8.24 -21.68 9.15
CA ALA A 2 -7.95 -20.37 8.52
C ALA A 2 -6.88 -19.52 9.24
N HIS A 3 -6.33 -20.00 10.37
CA HIS A 3 -5.46 -19.19 11.25
C HIS A 3 -3.95 -19.45 11.07
N GLU A 4 -3.52 -20.05 9.95
CA GLU A 4 -2.13 -20.51 9.81
C GLU A 4 -1.29 -19.70 8.81
N LYS A 5 -1.91 -18.84 7.99
CA LYS A 5 -1.18 -18.18 6.88
C LYS A 5 -0.35 -16.96 7.26
N LEU A 6 -0.49 -16.44 8.49
CA LEU A 6 0.28 -15.29 9.01
C LEU A 6 1.55 -15.67 9.81
N LYS A 7 1.97 -16.94 9.83
CA LYS A 7 3.02 -17.41 10.76
C LYS A 7 4.47 -17.24 10.31
N THR A 8 4.80 -16.45 9.27
CA THR A 8 6.22 -16.26 8.92
C THR A 8 6.52 -14.87 8.37
N PRO A 9 7.33 -14.04 9.09
CA PRO A 9 7.67 -12.68 8.65
C PRO A 9 8.30 -12.63 7.25
N VAL A 10 9.01 -13.70 6.85
CA VAL A 10 9.62 -13.83 5.51
C VAL A 10 8.57 -13.74 4.38
N ARG A 11 7.40 -14.37 4.55
CA ARG A 11 6.34 -14.35 3.51
C ARG A 11 5.61 -13.02 3.43
N ALA A 12 5.50 -12.30 4.54
CA ALA A 12 4.92 -10.96 4.56
C ALA A 12 5.85 -9.97 3.85
N VAL A 13 7.17 -10.07 4.08
CA VAL A 13 8.18 -9.25 3.40
C VAL A 13 8.19 -9.51 1.89
N GLU A 14 8.20 -10.78 1.46
CA GLU A 14 8.17 -11.12 0.03
C GLU A 14 6.92 -10.58 -0.69
N ARG A 15 5.75 -10.69 -0.05
CA ARG A 15 4.50 -10.17 -0.59
C ARG A 15 4.51 -8.66 -0.66
N ASN A 16 4.96 -7.98 0.39
CA ASN A 16 5.09 -6.53 0.38
C ASN A 16 6.06 -6.07 -0.70
N LEU A 17 7.20 -6.74 -0.86
CA LEU A 17 8.18 -6.40 -1.91
C LEU A 17 7.61 -6.61 -3.33
N ALA A 18 6.86 -7.70 -3.55
CA ALA A 18 6.20 -7.96 -4.82
C ALA A 18 5.13 -6.90 -5.14
N LEU A 19 4.33 -6.51 -4.16
CA LEU A 19 3.33 -5.46 -4.30
C LEU A 19 3.98 -4.09 -4.54
N THR A 20 5.05 -3.77 -3.80
CA THR A 20 5.84 -2.55 -4.05
C THR A 20 6.37 -2.52 -5.48
N LYS A 21 6.95 -3.62 -5.97
CA LYS A 21 7.41 -3.71 -7.37
C LYS A 21 6.28 -3.41 -8.36
N GLN A 22 5.10 -3.99 -8.15
CA GLN A 22 3.94 -3.78 -9.04
C GLN A 22 3.48 -2.32 -9.04
N VAL A 23 3.38 -1.72 -7.85
CA VAL A 23 2.95 -0.33 -7.69
C VAL A 23 3.99 0.63 -8.28
N THR A 24 5.28 0.41 -8.02
CA THR A 24 6.37 1.19 -8.62
C THR A 24 6.35 1.10 -10.15
N GLN A 25 6.20 -0.10 -10.71
CA GLN A 25 6.12 -0.26 -12.16
C GLN A 25 4.95 0.53 -12.75
N PHE A 26 3.76 0.46 -12.13
CA PHE A 26 2.59 1.22 -12.58
C PHE A 26 2.84 2.73 -12.54
N LEU A 27 3.48 3.25 -11.48
CA LEU A 27 3.79 4.67 -11.36
C LEU A 27 4.80 5.14 -12.41
N LEU A 28 5.76 4.29 -12.78
CA LEU A 28 6.72 4.56 -13.86
C LEU A 28 6.06 4.52 -15.24
N ASP A 29 5.11 3.60 -15.45
CA ASP A 29 4.36 3.48 -16.71
C ASP A 29 3.31 4.60 -16.87
N HIS A 30 2.85 5.21 -15.76
CA HIS A 30 1.84 6.27 -15.72
C HIS A 30 2.30 7.46 -14.86
N PRO A 31 3.33 8.21 -15.29
CA PRO A 31 3.89 9.31 -14.49
C PRO A 31 2.90 10.46 -14.26
N ASN A 32 1.88 10.59 -15.11
CA ASN A 32 0.78 11.55 -14.95
C ASN A 32 -0.03 11.36 -13.65
N VAL A 33 0.01 10.16 -13.04
CA VAL A 33 -0.62 9.91 -11.74
C VAL A 33 0.15 10.60 -10.61
N LEU A 34 1.46 10.77 -10.76
CA LEU A 34 2.32 11.45 -9.78
C LEU A 34 2.06 12.95 -9.71
N GLU A 35 1.51 13.57 -10.77
CA GLU A 35 1.11 14.99 -10.76
C GLU A 35 0.02 15.30 -9.72
N ALA A 36 -0.78 14.30 -9.35
CA ALA A 36 -1.80 14.41 -8.32
C ALA A 36 -1.26 14.11 -6.91
N PHE A 37 0.02 13.72 -6.78
CA PHE A 37 0.62 13.38 -5.49
C PHE A 37 1.32 14.59 -4.87
N PRO A 38 1.40 14.67 -3.53
CA PRO A 38 2.18 15.68 -2.86
C PRO A 38 3.69 15.56 -3.16
N ASP A 39 4.45 16.65 -3.07
CA ASP A 39 5.91 16.65 -3.31
C ASP A 39 6.69 15.70 -2.39
N ALA A 40 6.21 15.54 -1.15
CA ALA A 40 6.74 14.59 -0.19
C ALA A 40 5.56 13.81 0.42
N PHE A 41 5.55 12.49 0.26
CA PHE A 41 4.47 11.66 0.77
C PHE A 41 4.95 10.30 1.24
N GLU A 42 4.13 9.65 2.05
CA GLU A 42 4.32 8.26 2.45
C GLU A 42 3.33 7.36 1.70
N LEU A 43 3.86 6.37 0.98
CA LEU A 43 3.05 5.42 0.23
C LEU A 43 2.64 4.24 1.12
N VAL A 44 1.35 4.06 1.33
CA VAL A 44 0.81 2.91 2.04
C VAL A 44 0.08 2.00 1.07
N ILE A 45 0.60 0.79 0.89
CA ILE A 45 -0.02 -0.21 0.03
C ILE A 45 -1.07 -0.98 0.83
N LEU A 46 -2.31 -0.94 0.36
CA LEU A 46 -3.45 -1.64 0.94
C LEU A 46 -3.98 -2.69 -0.04
N PRO A 47 -3.70 -3.97 0.19
CA PRO A 47 -4.28 -5.03 -0.63
C PRO A 47 -5.80 -5.13 -0.41
N ASP A 48 -6.60 -5.09 -1.47
CA ASP A 48 -8.07 -5.19 -1.38
C ASP A 48 -8.53 -6.60 -1.00
N ASP A 49 -7.77 -7.62 -1.41
CA ASP A 49 -8.12 -9.04 -1.25
C ASP A 49 -7.55 -9.66 0.04
N ASP A 50 -6.82 -8.89 0.85
CA ASP A 50 -6.17 -9.36 2.09
C ASP A 50 -6.57 -8.45 3.28
N PRO A 51 -7.69 -8.75 3.95
CA PRO A 51 -8.18 -7.95 5.08
C PRO A 51 -7.26 -8.01 6.30
N GLU A 52 -6.42 -9.04 6.43
CA GLU A 52 -5.46 -9.17 7.53
C GLU A 52 -4.29 -8.18 7.35
N ILE A 53 -3.72 -8.09 6.15
CA ILE A 53 -2.68 -7.09 5.85
C ILE A 53 -3.25 -5.67 5.93
N ARG A 54 -4.50 -5.46 5.49
CA ARG A 54 -5.16 -4.15 5.64
C ARG A 54 -5.26 -3.73 7.10
N ALA A 55 -5.70 -4.63 7.98
CA ALA A 55 -5.82 -4.34 9.41
C ALA A 55 -4.44 -4.09 10.05
N PHE A 56 -3.42 -4.85 9.65
CA PHE A 56 -2.05 -4.66 10.14
C PHE A 56 -1.47 -3.30 9.71
N ASN A 57 -1.60 -2.92 8.42
CA ASN A 57 -1.08 -1.65 7.91
C ASN A 57 -1.81 -0.44 8.51
N LEU A 58 -3.12 -0.55 8.78
CA LEU A 58 -3.88 0.49 9.49
C LEU A 58 -3.42 0.65 10.94
N GLN A 59 -3.22 -0.44 11.67
CA GLN A 59 -2.66 -0.37 13.03
C GLN A 59 -1.22 0.17 13.04
N LEU A 60 -0.45 -0.09 11.98
CA LEU A 60 0.88 0.49 11.82
C LEU A 60 0.79 2.00 11.63
N LEU A 61 -0.17 2.48 10.84
CA LEU A 61 -0.41 3.92 10.63
C LEU A 61 -0.83 4.64 11.91
N ASP A 62 -1.72 4.06 12.70
CA ASP A 62 -2.10 4.61 14.00
C ASP A 62 -0.89 4.72 14.96
N LYS A 63 0.08 3.80 14.84
CA LYS A 63 1.31 3.80 15.65
C LYS A 63 2.42 4.70 15.11
N LEU A 64 2.50 4.87 13.79
CA LEU A 64 3.44 5.77 13.12
C LEU A 64 2.99 7.23 13.22
N GLY A 65 1.76 7.48 13.67
CA GLY A 65 1.34 8.78 14.18
C GLY A 65 1.67 9.92 13.23
N ALA A 66 1.11 9.89 12.02
CA ALA A 66 1.09 10.99 11.04
C ALA A 66 2.23 12.01 11.22
N GLU A 67 3.48 11.59 11.03
CA GLU A 67 4.63 12.50 11.10
C GLU A 67 4.59 13.45 9.90
N SER A 68 3.76 14.49 9.94
CA SER A 68 3.77 15.70 9.09
C SER A 68 3.74 15.53 7.55
N LYS A 69 3.86 14.31 7.03
CA LYS A 69 3.88 14.00 5.60
C LYS A 69 2.53 13.46 5.18
N PRO A 70 1.95 13.96 4.09
CA PRO A 70 0.72 13.43 3.55
C PRO A 70 0.89 11.95 3.14
N ILE A 71 -0.10 11.14 3.45
CA ILE A 71 -0.11 9.71 3.16
C ILE A 71 -0.86 9.48 1.84
N VAL A 72 -0.26 8.74 0.91
CA VAL A 72 -0.93 8.27 -0.31
C VAL A 72 -1.24 6.80 -0.14
N PHE A 73 -2.52 6.45 -0.24
CA PHE A 73 -2.95 5.06 -0.18
C PHE A 73 -2.98 4.46 -1.58
N ALA A 74 -2.27 3.36 -1.79
CA ALA A 74 -2.33 2.55 -3.00
C ALA A 74 -3.16 1.30 -2.74
N ARG A 75 -4.40 1.28 -3.23
CA ARG A 75 -5.27 0.10 -3.17
C ARG A 75 -4.98 -0.80 -4.37
N VAL A 76 -4.60 -2.04 -4.13
CA VAL A 76 -4.23 -2.97 -5.21
C VAL A 76 -4.73 -4.37 -4.89
N LYS A 77 -5.10 -5.13 -5.92
CA LYS A 77 -5.39 -6.56 -5.76
C LYS A 77 -4.10 -7.36 -5.82
N THR A 78 -4.00 -8.48 -5.12
CA THR A 78 -2.75 -9.27 -5.04
C THR A 78 -2.38 -10.04 -6.32
N HIS A 79 -3.11 -9.80 -7.41
CA HIS A 79 -3.01 -10.53 -8.67
C HIS A 79 -2.08 -9.79 -9.67
N PRO A 80 -1.37 -10.50 -10.57
CA PRO A 80 -0.26 -9.93 -11.37
C PRO A 80 -0.56 -8.77 -12.34
N HIS A 81 -1.83 -8.38 -12.51
CA HIS A 81 -2.24 -7.30 -13.43
C HIS A 81 -3.29 -6.36 -12.82
N ALA A 82 -3.40 -6.38 -11.50
CA ALA A 82 -4.27 -5.46 -10.80
C ALA A 82 -3.83 -4.00 -11.05
N LYS A 83 -4.76 -3.16 -11.49
CA LYS A 83 -4.51 -1.72 -11.56
C LYS A 83 -4.62 -1.13 -10.16
N PRO A 84 -3.54 -0.55 -9.60
CA PRO A 84 -3.63 0.13 -8.32
C PRO A 84 -4.50 1.38 -8.46
N SER A 85 -5.31 1.64 -7.44
CA SER A 85 -6.09 2.87 -7.29
C SER A 85 -5.49 3.69 -6.15
N PHE A 86 -5.15 4.94 -6.44
CA PHE A 86 -4.50 5.82 -5.47
C PHE A 86 -5.49 6.79 -4.86
N PHE A 87 -5.38 6.98 -3.54
CA PHE A 87 -6.21 7.90 -2.78
C PHE A 87 -5.32 8.78 -1.93
N VAL A 88 -5.47 10.09 -2.11
CA VAL A 88 -4.84 11.11 -1.26
C VAL A 88 -5.94 11.65 -0.36
N PRO A 89 -5.89 11.42 0.97
CA PRO A 89 -6.78 12.10 1.89
C PRO A 89 -6.42 13.58 1.84
N LEU A 90 -7.32 14.41 1.29
CA LEU A 90 -7.22 15.85 1.43
C LEU A 90 -7.42 16.14 2.92
N ALA A 91 -6.33 16.48 3.61
CA ALA A 91 -6.43 17.07 4.93
C ALA A 91 -7.21 18.37 4.78
N ALA A 92 -8.42 18.41 5.33
CA ALA A 92 -9.25 19.61 5.43
C ALA A 92 -8.70 20.54 6.51
#